data_AF-A0AAD9BII2-F1
#
_entry.id   AF-A0AAD9BII2-F1
#
_cell.length_a   1.000
_cell.length_b   1.000
_cell.length_c   1.000
_cell.angle_alpha   90.00
_cell.angle_beta   90.00
_cell.angle_gamma   90.00
#
_symmetry.space_group_name_H-M   'P 1'
#
loop_
_entity.id
_entity.type
_entity.pdbx_description
1 polymer ?
#
loop_
_entity_poly.entity_id
_entity_poly.type
_entity_poly.pdbx_seq_one_letter_code
_entity_poly.pdbx_strand_id
1 'polypeptide(L)'
;MGGVDLLDSLIALYRTKIRSRKWYHKIVFHMMDFTLVNAWLLYRRDCKDCGIPKKEVYSLLKFKAEVASCLCNERKVLKKRGRPSHNVDRDLAEKKRRGSASSVPSTPVRQDHTDHWPVWVEKKGRCQYPGCTGIVKVQCSKCVTYLCFTADKNC
;
A
#
# COMPACT_ATOMS: atom_id res chain seq x y z
N MET A 1 -3.99 31.14 -26.14
CA MET A 1 -2.78 31.19 -25.27
C MET A 1 -3.06 30.95 -23.77
N GLY A 2 -4.29 31.07 -23.24
CA GLY A 2 -4.54 31.02 -21.78
C GLY A 2 -4.50 29.66 -21.05
N GLY A 3 -4.03 28.59 -21.69
CA GLY A 3 -3.96 27.27 -21.03
C GLY A 3 -2.85 27.20 -19.96
N VAL A 4 -1.70 27.80 -20.26
CA VAL A 4 -0.55 27.86 -19.36
C VAL A 4 -0.84 28.81 -18.18
N ASP A 5 -1.43 29.97 -18.45
CA ASP A 5 -1.80 30.95 -17.42
C ASP A 5 -2.81 30.38 -16.41
N LEU A 6 -3.78 29.59 -16.88
CA LEU A 6 -4.75 28.94 -16.01
C LEU A 6 -4.05 27.96 -15.06
N LEU A 7 -3.18 27.12 -15.59
CA LEU A 7 -2.42 26.16 -14.80
C LEU A 7 -1.57 26.86 -13.73
N ASP A 8 -0.82 27.89 -14.11
CA ASP A 8 0.04 28.65 -13.20
C ASP A 8 -0.78 29.32 -12.09
N SER A 9 -1.96 29.87 -12.43
CA SER A 9 -2.87 30.44 -11.44
C SER A 9 -3.40 29.40 -10.45
N LEU A 10 -3.75 28.19 -10.92
CA LEU A 10 -4.23 27.09 -10.09
C LEU A 10 -3.13 26.54 -9.17
N ILE A 11 -1.90 26.44 -9.67
CA ILE A 11 -0.73 26.07 -8.86
C ILE A 11 -0.50 27.12 -7.78
N ALA A 12 -0.60 28.42 -8.11
CA ALA A 12 -0.36 29.51 -7.17
C ALA A 12 -1.34 29.53 -5.99
N LEU A 13 -2.61 29.15 -6.18
CA LEU A 13 -3.65 29.13 -5.14
C LEU A 13 -3.28 28.25 -3.94
N TYR A 14 -2.75 27.05 -4.19
CA TYR A 14 -2.45 26.05 -3.16
C TYR A 14 -1.02 25.50 -3.29
N ARG A 15 -0.07 26.38 -3.60
CA ARG A 15 1.34 26.03 -3.80
C ARG A 15 1.97 25.48 -2.53
N THR A 16 2.68 24.38 -2.65
CA THR A 16 3.48 23.80 -1.57
C THR A 16 4.72 24.65 -1.31
N LYS A 17 4.73 25.45 -0.24
CA LYS A 17 5.86 26.31 0.14
C LYS A 17 6.81 25.56 1.06
N ILE A 18 8.02 25.26 0.58
CA ILE A 18 9.05 24.60 1.37
C ILE A 18 10.27 25.49 1.53
N ARG A 19 10.69 25.65 2.79
CA ARG A 19 11.92 26.34 3.15
C ARG A 19 13.09 25.36 3.05
N SER A 20 13.78 25.35 1.92
CA SER A 20 15.01 24.56 1.74
C SER A 20 16.08 25.35 1.01
N ARG A 21 17.34 25.14 1.41
CA ARG A 21 18.51 25.70 0.71
C ARG A 21 18.83 24.95 -0.59
N LYS A 22 18.29 23.73 -0.74
CA LYS A 22 18.49 22.90 -1.93
C LYS A 22 17.50 23.30 -3.02
N TRP A 23 17.99 23.87 -4.12
CA TRP A 23 17.17 24.42 -5.20
C TRP A 23 16.22 23.39 -5.82
N TYR A 24 16.66 22.14 -5.96
CA TYR A 24 15.89 21.07 -6.59
C TYR A 24 14.60 20.71 -5.83
N HIS A 25 14.52 20.95 -4.52
CA HIS A 25 13.27 20.75 -3.78
C HIS A 25 12.16 21.63 -4.35
N LYS A 26 12.46 22.88 -4.74
CA LYS A 26 11.45 23.76 -5.35
C LYS A 26 10.87 23.15 -6.62
N ILE A 27 11.72 22.48 -7.43
CA ILE A 27 11.29 21.80 -8.65
C ILE A 27 10.44 20.58 -8.34
N VAL A 28 10.88 19.71 -7.42
CA VAL A 28 10.13 18.50 -7.06
C VAL A 28 8.71 18.84 -6.59
N PHE A 29 8.58 19.82 -5.70
CA PHE A 29 7.26 20.21 -5.20
C PHE A 29 6.43 20.97 -6.22
N HIS A 30 7.06 21.73 -7.12
CA HIS A 30 6.36 22.32 -8.26
C HIS A 30 5.82 21.23 -9.21
N MET A 31 6.59 20.17 -9.48
CA MET A 31 6.14 19.04 -10.28
C MET A 31 4.97 18.30 -9.60
N MET A 32 4.99 18.13 -8.28
CA MET A 32 3.86 17.56 -7.53
C MET A 32 2.61 18.43 -7.63
N ASP A 33 2.74 19.75 -7.47
CA ASP A 33 1.61 20.67 -7.61
C ASP A 33 1.08 20.66 -9.07
N PHE A 34 1.97 20.63 -10.06
CA PHE A 34 1.65 20.55 -11.48
C PHE A 34 0.86 19.27 -11.81
N THR A 35 1.30 18.11 -11.34
CA THR A 35 0.60 16.84 -11.57
C THR A 35 -0.74 16.80 -10.88
N LEU A 36 -0.84 17.30 -9.64
CA LEU A 36 -2.10 17.35 -8.90
C LEU A 36 -3.14 18.26 -9.57
N VAL A 37 -2.74 19.44 -10.06
CA VAL A 37 -3.65 20.35 -10.75
C VAL A 37 -4.14 19.73 -12.06
N ASN A 38 -3.25 19.11 -12.85
CA ASN A 38 -3.66 18.42 -14.07
C ASN A 38 -4.58 17.24 -13.80
N ALA A 39 -4.30 16.44 -12.78
CA ALA A 39 -5.18 15.35 -12.34
C ALA A 39 -6.57 15.88 -11.92
N TRP A 40 -6.63 17.01 -11.23
CA TRP A 40 -7.90 17.64 -10.88
C TRP A 40 -8.68 18.15 -12.10
N LEU A 41 -8.00 18.71 -13.10
CA LEU A 41 -8.63 19.13 -14.36
C LEU A 41 -9.21 17.95 -15.14
N LEU A 42 -8.50 16.82 -15.18
CA LEU A 42 -8.99 15.57 -15.76
C LEU A 42 -10.19 15.04 -14.97
N TYR A 43 -10.08 14.93 -13.64
CA TYR A 43 -11.19 14.54 -12.76
C TYR A 43 -12.45 15.39 -13.01
N ARG A 44 -12.32 16.70 -13.18
CA ARG A 44 -13.46 17.59 -13.48
C ARG A 44 -14.08 17.32 -14.85
N ARG A 45 -13.27 16.95 -15.85
CA ARG A 45 -13.75 16.56 -17.17
C ARG A 45 -14.53 15.26 -17.07
N ASP A 46 -13.94 14.26 -16.42
CA ASP A 46 -14.56 12.94 -16.24
C ASP A 46 -15.88 13.05 -15.46
N CYS A 47 -15.92 13.88 -14.41
CA CYS A 47 -17.17 14.17 -13.68
C CYS A 47 -18.25 14.77 -14.58
N LYS A 48 -17.88 15.66 -15.51
CA LYS A 48 -18.82 16.26 -16.44
C LYS A 48 -19.35 15.22 -17.43
N ASP A 49 -18.47 14.38 -17.95
CA ASP A 49 -18.81 13.34 -18.94
C ASP A 49 -19.68 12.24 -18.31
N CYS A 50 -19.46 11.93 -17.02
CA CYS A 50 -20.29 11.03 -16.22
C CYS A 50 -21.57 11.65 -15.65
N GLY A 51 -21.86 12.93 -15.95
CA GLY A 51 -23.08 13.60 -15.47
C GLY A 51 -23.13 13.86 -13.96
N ILE A 52 -21.98 13.91 -13.27
CA ILE A 52 -21.92 14.15 -11.83
C ILE A 52 -22.36 15.60 -11.53
N PRO A 53 -23.30 15.82 -10.60
CA PRO A 53 -23.73 17.15 -10.19
C PRO A 53 -22.56 18.00 -9.69
N LYS A 54 -22.50 19.28 -10.08
CA LYS A 54 -21.41 20.20 -9.66
C LYS A 54 -21.21 20.30 -8.14
N LYS A 55 -22.28 20.09 -7.36
CA LYS A 55 -22.26 20.06 -5.88
C LYS A 55 -21.45 18.89 -5.31
N GLU A 56 -21.32 17.81 -6.06
CA GLU A 56 -20.60 16.58 -5.67
C GLU A 56 -19.15 16.58 -6.17
N VAL A 57 -18.83 17.42 -7.16
CA VAL A 57 -17.47 17.57 -7.69
C VAL A 57 -16.58 18.30 -6.69
N TYR A 58 -15.43 17.71 -6.36
CA TYR A 58 -14.50 18.31 -5.42
C TYR A 58 -13.87 19.61 -5.94
N SER A 59 -13.79 20.61 -5.05
CA SER A 59 -12.93 21.78 -5.23
C SER A 59 -11.45 21.36 -5.23
N LEU A 60 -10.58 22.18 -5.81
CA LEU A 60 -9.14 21.85 -5.91
C LEU A 60 -8.53 21.56 -4.53
N LEU A 61 -8.84 22.36 -3.51
CA LEU A 61 -8.34 22.12 -2.15
C LEU A 61 -8.82 20.78 -1.58
N LYS A 62 -10.12 20.48 -1.72
CA LYS A 62 -10.69 19.21 -1.23
C LYS A 62 -10.07 18.02 -1.97
N PHE A 63 -9.93 18.12 -3.29
CA PHE A 63 -9.27 17.09 -4.10
C PHE A 63 -7.83 16.84 -3.63
N LYS A 64 -7.03 17.89 -3.40
CA LYS A 64 -5.66 17.75 -2.86
C LYS A 64 -5.66 17.08 -1.48
N ALA A 65 -6.59 17.44 -0.60
CA ALA A 65 -6.70 16.86 0.73
C ALA A 65 -7.05 15.36 0.69
N GLU A 66 -8.00 14.96 -0.17
CA GLU A 66 -8.36 13.55 -0.36
C GLU A 66 -7.19 12.72 -0.91
N VAL A 67 -6.49 13.23 -1.95
CA VAL A 67 -5.30 12.54 -2.49
C VAL A 67 -4.22 12.39 -1.43
N ALA A 68 -3.97 13.43 -0.62
CA ALA A 68 -3.02 13.36 0.48
C ALA A 68 -3.45 12.34 1.55
N SER A 69 -4.73 12.31 1.91
CA SER A 69 -5.30 11.32 2.84
C SER A 69 -5.09 9.90 2.32
N CYS A 70 -5.43 9.63 1.06
CA CYS A 70 -5.23 8.32 0.45
C CYS A 70 -3.77 7.90 0.48
N LEU A 71 -2.84 8.77 0.06
CA LEU A 71 -1.41 8.45 0.00
C LEU A 71 -0.74 8.32 1.39
N CYS A 72 -1.28 8.99 2.41
CA CYS A 72 -0.81 8.87 3.79
C CYS A 72 -1.37 7.63 4.49
N ASN A 73 -2.61 7.24 4.17
CA ASN A 73 -3.31 6.10 4.76
C ASN A 73 -3.05 4.79 4.01
N GLU A 74 -2.58 4.85 2.76
CA GLU A 74 -1.97 3.71 2.09
C GLU A 74 -0.87 3.16 3.01
N ARG A 75 -1.14 1.97 3.59
CA ARG A 75 -0.21 1.27 4.48
C ARG A 75 1.05 0.99 3.69
N LYS A 76 2.00 1.91 3.73
CA LYS A 76 3.37 1.64 3.35
C LYS A 76 3.77 0.46 4.21
N VAL A 77 4.15 -0.64 3.56
CA VAL A 77 5.07 -1.61 4.15
C VAL A 77 6.36 -0.83 4.37
N LEU A 78 6.38 0.01 5.41
CA LEU A 78 7.56 0.72 5.83
C LEU A 78 8.49 -0.39 6.28
N LYS A 79 9.47 -0.73 5.44
CA LYS A 79 10.65 -1.44 5.90
C LYS A 79 11.17 -0.62 7.07
N LYS A 80 10.96 -1.11 8.31
CA LYS A 80 11.42 -0.41 9.51
C LYS A 80 12.92 -0.18 9.35
N ARG A 81 13.34 1.08 9.36
CA ARG A 81 14.77 1.42 9.32
C ARG A 81 15.36 1.06 10.69
N GLY A 82 16.26 0.08 10.72
CA GLY A 82 16.88 -0.42 11.95
C GLY A 82 17.25 -1.90 11.87
N ARG A 83 17.88 -2.43 12.93
CA ARG A 83 18.13 -3.86 13.12
C ARG A 83 16.81 -4.60 12.93
N PRO A 84 16.74 -5.70 12.14
CA PRO A 84 15.51 -6.46 11.99
C PRO A 84 14.97 -6.79 13.37
N SER A 85 13.81 -6.23 13.72
CA SER A 85 13.05 -6.68 14.89
C SER A 85 12.78 -8.16 14.71
N HIS A 86 12.57 -8.89 15.82
CA HIS A 86 12.11 -10.29 15.84
C HIS A 86 11.21 -10.59 14.63
N ASN A 87 11.80 -11.15 13.56
CA ASN A 87 11.15 -11.24 12.28
C ASN A 87 10.83 -12.71 12.07
N VAL A 88 9.58 -12.99 11.71
CA VAL A 88 9.12 -14.29 11.25
C VAL A 88 10.11 -14.89 10.24
N ASP A 89 10.77 -14.07 9.41
CA ASP A 89 11.81 -14.53 8.48
C ASP A 89 13.04 -15.15 9.15
N ARG A 90 13.50 -14.61 10.29
CA ARG A 90 14.62 -15.19 11.05
C ARG A 90 14.20 -16.53 11.64
N ASP A 91 13.02 -16.59 12.24
CA ASP A 91 12.55 -17.80 12.90
C ASP A 91 12.21 -18.90 11.87
N LEU A 92 11.75 -18.52 10.67
CA LEU A 92 11.61 -19.42 9.51
C LEU A 92 12.98 -19.91 9.01
N ALA A 93 14.00 -19.05 8.95
CA ALA A 93 15.35 -19.43 8.57
C ALA A 93 15.98 -20.41 9.58
N GLU A 94 15.77 -20.19 10.87
CA GLU A 94 16.18 -21.13 11.92
C GLU A 94 15.44 -22.46 11.81
N LYS A 95 14.12 -22.44 11.57
CA LYS A 95 13.31 -23.66 11.39
C LYS A 95 13.80 -24.48 10.19
N LYS A 96 14.20 -23.83 9.09
CA LYS A 96 14.80 -24.50 7.93
C LYS A 96 16.13 -25.19 8.25
N ARG A 97 16.93 -24.64 9.18
CA ARG A 97 18.20 -25.25 9.60
C ARG A 97 18.03 -26.47 10.51
N ARG A 98 16.90 -26.62 11.20
CA ARG A 98 16.64 -27.67 12.20
C ARG A 98 16.10 -28.99 11.61
N GLY A 99 15.93 -29.12 10.30
CA GLY A 99 15.51 -30.36 9.64
C GLY A 99 14.60 -30.15 8.42
N SER A 100 13.80 -31.18 8.09
CA SER A 100 12.83 -31.14 6.98
C SER A 100 11.73 -30.11 7.24
N ALA A 101 11.94 -28.88 6.76
CA ALA A 101 10.95 -27.82 6.78
C ALA A 101 10.21 -27.78 5.43
N SER A 102 8.88 -27.74 5.48
CA SER A 102 8.04 -27.49 4.29
C SER A 102 8.50 -26.20 3.59
N SER A 103 8.48 -26.21 2.26
CA SER A 103 8.89 -25.07 1.44
C SER A 103 8.09 -23.83 1.83
N VAL A 104 8.78 -22.82 2.35
CA VAL A 104 8.20 -21.50 2.60
C VAL A 104 8.34 -20.69 1.30
N PRO A 105 7.27 -20.08 0.78
CA PRO A 105 7.36 -19.22 -0.39
C PRO A 105 8.31 -18.05 -0.15
N SER A 106 8.85 -17.48 -1.24
CA SER A 106 9.79 -16.37 -1.15
C SER A 106 9.14 -15.14 -0.49
N THR A 107 9.96 -14.31 0.19
CA THR A 107 9.48 -13.08 0.86
C THR A 107 8.68 -12.16 -0.05
N PRO A 108 9.08 -11.92 -1.32
CA PRO A 108 8.28 -11.10 -2.24
C PRO A 108 6.86 -11.63 -2.44
N VAL A 109 6.69 -12.95 -2.59
CA VAL A 109 5.37 -13.58 -2.78
C VAL A 109 4.56 -13.53 -1.48
N ARG A 110 5.18 -13.73 -0.32
CA ARG A 110 4.49 -13.68 0.98
C ARG A 110 4.01 -12.29 1.38
N GLN A 111 4.68 -11.25 0.91
CA GLN A 111 4.46 -9.86 1.33
C GLN A 111 3.98 -8.96 0.18
N ASP A 112 3.50 -9.54 -0.93
CA ASP A 112 2.97 -8.78 -2.06
C ASP A 112 1.54 -8.26 -1.84
N HIS A 113 0.95 -8.52 -0.66
CA HIS A 113 -0.37 -8.02 -0.25
C HIS A 113 -1.52 -8.29 -1.24
N THR A 114 -1.37 -9.29 -2.10
CA THR A 114 -2.30 -9.61 -3.18
C THR A 114 -2.60 -11.11 -3.19
N ASP A 115 -3.86 -11.48 -3.36
CA ASP A 115 -4.31 -12.86 -3.60
C ASP A 115 -3.98 -13.92 -2.53
N HIS A 116 -3.91 -13.55 -1.25
CA HIS A 116 -3.73 -14.50 -0.13
C HIS A 116 -5.07 -14.80 0.56
N TRP A 117 -5.84 -15.76 0.03
CA TRP A 117 -7.13 -16.14 0.61
C TRP A 117 -7.01 -17.41 1.46
N PRO A 118 -7.59 -17.45 2.68
CA PRO A 118 -7.68 -18.67 3.47
C PRO A 118 -8.69 -19.61 2.82
N VAL A 119 -8.23 -20.78 2.37
CA VAL A 119 -9.07 -21.81 1.78
C VAL A 119 -9.06 -23.07 2.65
N TRP A 120 -10.24 -23.65 2.84
CA TRP A 120 -10.39 -24.92 3.54
C TRP A 120 -10.02 -26.09 2.63
N VAL A 121 -9.21 -27.00 3.14
CA VAL A 121 -8.74 -28.19 2.43
C VAL A 121 -9.03 -29.47 3.21
N GLU A 122 -9.20 -30.57 2.51
CA GLU A 122 -9.50 -31.88 3.12
C GLU A 122 -8.33 -32.38 3.99
N LYS A 123 -7.10 -32.19 3.48
CA LYS A 123 -5.88 -32.62 4.14
C LYS A 123 -5.53 -31.65 5.28
N LYS A 124 -5.21 -32.22 6.44
CA LYS A 124 -4.71 -31.47 7.59
C LYS A 124 -3.19 -31.28 7.48
N GLY A 125 -2.72 -30.08 7.77
CA GLY A 125 -1.31 -29.72 7.81
C GLY A 125 -0.92 -29.08 9.14
N ARG A 126 0.37 -29.12 9.49
CA ARG A 126 0.88 -28.39 10.65
C ARG A 126 1.05 -26.91 10.27
N CYS A 127 0.64 -26.02 11.17
CA CYS A 127 0.84 -24.59 10.99
C CYS A 127 2.32 -24.26 10.75
N GLN A 128 2.58 -23.52 9.68
CA GLN A 128 3.95 -23.20 9.28
C GLN A 128 4.50 -21.97 9.99
N TYR A 129 3.66 -21.21 10.71
CA TYR A 129 4.08 -20.09 11.54
C TYR A 129 5.11 -20.52 12.60
N PRO A 130 6.23 -19.79 12.77
CA PRO A 130 7.25 -20.13 13.76
C PRO A 130 6.68 -20.20 15.18
N GLY A 131 7.06 -21.23 15.95
CA GLY A 131 6.56 -21.44 17.32
C GLY A 131 5.13 -21.97 17.44
N CYS A 132 4.39 -22.09 16.34
CA CYS A 132 3.05 -22.67 16.36
C CYS A 132 3.09 -24.20 16.17
N THR A 133 2.35 -24.91 17.02
CA THR A 133 2.20 -26.38 16.96
C THR A 133 0.83 -26.82 16.47
N GLY A 134 -0.03 -25.88 16.07
CA GLY A 134 -1.39 -26.15 15.61
C GLY A 134 -1.44 -27.04 14.37
N ILE A 135 -2.49 -27.85 14.27
CA ILE A 135 -2.83 -28.64 13.09
C ILE A 135 -4.11 -28.03 12.51
N VAL A 136 -4.08 -27.66 11.24
CA VAL A 136 -5.11 -26.86 10.59
C VAL A 136 -5.52 -27.47 9.27
N LYS A 137 -6.76 -27.20 8.85
CA LYS A 137 -7.30 -27.53 7.52
C LYS A 137 -7.45 -26.28 6.65
N VAL A 138 -6.79 -25.19 7.03
CA VAL A 138 -6.80 -23.92 6.29
C VAL A 138 -5.42 -23.72 5.69
N GLN A 139 -5.36 -23.41 4.39
CA GLN A 139 -4.14 -23.02 3.71
C GLN A 139 -4.36 -21.72 2.92
N CYS A 140 -3.28 -21.00 2.63
CA CYS A 140 -3.33 -19.87 1.69
C CYS A 140 -3.46 -20.38 0.25
N SER A 141 -4.38 -19.80 -0.53
CA SER A 141 -4.62 -20.11 -1.95
C SER A 141 -3.38 -19.93 -2.84
N LYS A 142 -2.56 -18.91 -2.55
CA LYS A 142 -1.38 -18.55 -3.34
C LYS A 142 -0.11 -19.21 -2.84
N CYS A 143 0.08 -19.22 -1.53
CA CYS A 143 1.30 -19.73 -0.90
C CYS A 143 1.27 -21.24 -0.62
N VAL A 144 0.10 -21.89 -0.70
CA VAL A 144 -0.10 -23.31 -0.34
C VAL A 144 0.49 -23.64 1.03
N THR A 145 0.34 -22.69 1.96
CA THR A 145 0.95 -22.72 3.29
C THR A 145 -0.15 -22.82 4.34
N TYR A 146 -0.03 -23.77 5.27
CA TYR A 146 -1.00 -24.01 6.34
C TYR A 146 -0.79 -23.02 7.49
N LEU A 147 -1.85 -22.29 7.88
CA LEU A 147 -1.83 -21.28 8.94
C LEU A 147 -3.08 -21.38 9.82
N CYS A 148 -2.94 -21.03 11.11
CA CYS A 148 -4.07 -21.00 12.05
C CYS A 148 -4.97 -19.81 11.73
N PHE A 149 -6.25 -20.11 11.48
CA PHE A 149 -7.29 -19.11 11.27
C PHE A 149 -8.53 -19.49 12.08
N THR A 150 -8.48 -19.20 13.38
CA THR A 150 -9.52 -19.51 14.38
C THR A 150 -9.69 -18.33 15.34
N ALA A 151 -10.77 -18.30 16.12
CA ALA A 151 -11.01 -17.23 17.10
C ALA A 151 -9.85 -17.10 18.13
N ASP A 152 -9.28 -18.23 18.56
CA ASP A 152 -8.23 -18.25 19.58
C ASP A 152 -6.81 -18.08 19.01
N LYS A 153 -6.62 -18.37 17.72
CA LYS A 153 -5.29 -18.38 17.05
C LYS A 153 -5.40 -17.86 15.62
N ASN A 154 -4.69 -16.76 15.36
CA ASN A 154 -4.57 -16.11 14.07
C ASN A 154 -3.07 -15.95 13.71
N CYS A 155 -2.55 -16.86 12.90
CA CYS A 155 -1.12 -16.97 12.55
C CYS A 155 -0.85 -16.53 11.11
#